data_AF-A0A6V7V400-F1
#
_entry.id   AF-A0A6V7V400-F1
#
_cell.length_a   1.000
_cell.length_b   1.000
_cell.length_c   1.000
_cell.angle_alpha   90.00
_cell.angle_beta   90.00
_cell.angle_gamma   90.00
#
_symmetry.space_group_name_H-M   'P 1'
#
loop_
_entity.id
_entity.type
_entity.pdbx_description
1 polymer ?
#
loop_
_entity_poly.entity_id
_entity_poly.type
_entity_poly.pdbx_seq_one_letter_code
_entity_poly.pdbx_strand_id
1 'polypeptide(L)'
;MTKEWLHKGWSYMKKVFNTAVWLGFRVIAAAVPLLVVIPFMLGFYFQMLVISPLRVAIFQSPLFFPWKEWAMGVVHFKIICASVLMGPDWWLKTAFEQIYADGIWNFQLKELYINMVIPIGNALSFLIAFPYVASKFIMLFVEADRENQVIIIRYSYPFFLGSICIVAFLIWQWKKLKMLAQKIRNDKYLIGTQLVNFYRDNTAIKTTNLQASNIIDETKKDEMINRI
;
A
#
# COMPACT_ATOMS: atom_id res chain seq x y z
N MET A 1 47.83 6.57 8.51
CA MET A 1 46.53 7.22 8.23
C MET A 1 45.81 7.71 9.51
N THR A 2 46.53 7.99 10.62
CA THR A 2 45.94 8.32 11.94
C THR A 2 46.34 9.71 12.48
N LYS A 3 47.18 10.47 11.77
CA LYS A 3 47.70 11.77 12.26
C LYS A 3 46.93 13.00 11.76
N GLU A 4 46.02 12.85 10.79
CA GLU A 4 45.22 13.98 10.25
C GLU A 4 44.16 14.52 11.22
N TRP A 5 43.71 13.70 12.17
CA TRP A 5 42.67 14.09 13.13
C TRP A 5 43.15 15.06 14.21
N LEU A 6 44.43 15.02 14.55
CA LEU A 6 44.98 15.83 15.65
C LEU A 6 45.03 17.33 15.32
N HIS A 7 45.26 17.67 14.04
CA HIS A 7 45.44 19.07 13.61
C HIS A 7 44.13 19.84 13.38
N LYS A 8 42.98 19.14 13.36
CA LYS A 8 41.68 19.73 13.00
C LYS A 8 41.04 20.57 14.12
N GLY A 9 41.63 20.56 15.32
CA GLY A 9 41.30 21.48 16.41
C GLY A 9 39.92 21.27 17.06
N TRP A 10 39.75 21.88 18.24
CA TRP A 10 38.53 21.84 19.06
C TRP A 10 37.26 22.30 18.32
N SER A 11 37.42 23.18 17.32
CA SER A 11 36.33 23.66 16.47
C SER A 11 35.74 22.58 15.56
N TYR A 12 36.55 21.60 15.11
CA TYR A 12 36.07 20.46 14.35
C TYR A 12 35.30 19.47 15.23
N MET A 13 35.79 19.18 16.44
CA MET A 13 35.06 18.36 17.42
C MET A 13 33.69 18.93 17.76
N LYS A 14 33.58 20.26 17.98
CA LYS A 14 32.27 20.92 18.20
C LYS A 14 31.33 20.75 17.01
N LYS A 15 31.84 20.87 15.77
CA LYS A 15 31.03 20.66 14.56
C LYS A 15 30.54 19.22 14.45
N VAL A 16 31.42 18.24 14.66
CA VAL A 16 31.05 16.81 14.64
C VAL A 16 30.03 16.51 15.73
N PHE A 17 30.21 17.04 16.94
CA PHE A 17 29.26 16.88 18.04
C PHE A 17 27.90 17.47 17.71
N ASN A 18 27.83 18.73 17.23
CA ASN A 18 26.57 19.35 16.83
C ASN A 18 25.88 18.57 15.70
N THR A 19 26.63 18.06 14.72
CA THR A 19 26.09 17.22 13.66
C THR A 19 25.55 15.89 14.20
N ALA A 20 26.26 15.27 15.16
CA ALA A 20 25.82 14.03 15.79
C ALA A 20 24.55 14.23 16.63
N VAL A 21 24.48 15.31 17.42
CA VAL A 21 23.29 15.68 18.19
C VAL A 21 22.11 15.95 17.25
N TRP A 22 22.35 16.66 16.15
CA TRP A 22 21.34 16.94 15.13
C TRP A 22 20.84 15.65 14.47
N LEU A 23 21.73 14.73 14.11
CA LEU A 23 21.35 13.43 13.57
C LEU A 23 20.55 12.61 14.58
N GLY A 24 21.00 12.57 15.85
CA GLY A 24 20.31 11.86 16.93
C GLY A 24 18.90 12.39 17.15
N PHE A 25 18.73 13.72 17.17
CA PHE A 25 17.41 14.35 17.25
C PHE A 25 16.51 13.92 16.09
N ARG A 26 17.03 13.88 14.86
CA ARG A 26 16.26 13.43 13.69
C ARG A 26 15.80 11.98 13.84
N VAL A 27 16.69 11.07 14.23
CA VAL A 27 16.36 9.65 14.41
C VAL A 27 15.30 9.48 15.50
N ILE A 28 15.42 10.19 16.63
CA ILE A 28 14.42 10.16 17.69
C ILE A 28 13.07 10.70 17.18
N ALA A 29 13.07 11.82 16.46
CA ALA A 29 11.87 12.40 15.88
C ALA A 29 11.19 11.48 14.86
N ALA A 30 11.94 10.61 14.17
CA ALA A 30 11.38 9.56 13.31
C ALA A 30 10.88 8.35 14.11
N ALA A 31 11.58 7.94 15.17
CA ALA A 31 11.28 6.75 15.95
C ALA A 31 10.04 6.92 16.85
N VAL A 32 9.87 8.08 17.49
CA VAL A 32 8.74 8.36 18.41
C VAL A 32 7.38 8.08 17.78
N PRO A 33 7.02 8.61 16.58
CA PRO A 33 5.71 8.32 16.00
C PRO A 33 5.52 6.83 15.65
N LEU A 34 6.59 6.14 15.23
CA LEU A 34 6.52 4.75 14.79
C LEU A 34 6.49 3.74 15.94
N LEU A 35 7.19 4.01 17.03
CA LEU A 35 7.34 3.08 18.16
C LEU A 35 6.41 3.40 19.33
N VAL A 36 5.98 4.65 19.46
CA VAL A 36 5.15 5.10 20.58
C VAL A 36 3.75 5.47 20.09
N VAL A 37 3.63 6.48 19.22
CA VAL A 37 2.33 7.07 18.87
C VAL A 37 1.44 6.08 18.12
N ILE A 38 1.90 5.55 16.98
CA ILE A 38 1.11 4.64 16.15
C ILE A 38 0.77 3.35 16.93
N PRO A 39 1.73 2.65 17.58
CA PRO A 39 1.41 1.49 18.39
C PRO A 39 0.41 1.81 19.50
N PHE A 40 0.56 2.93 20.20
CA PHE A 40 -0.36 3.31 21.26
C PHE A 40 -1.79 3.53 20.74
N MET A 41 -1.96 4.24 19.63
CA MET A 41 -3.29 4.42 19.01
C MET A 41 -3.90 3.08 18.57
N LEU A 42 -3.08 2.20 18.02
CA LEU A 42 -3.51 0.91 17.50
C LEU A 42 -3.91 -0.05 18.64
N GLY A 43 -3.13 -0.06 19.73
CA GLY A 43 -3.46 -0.80 20.95
C GLY A 43 -4.75 -0.28 21.60
N PHE A 44 -4.89 1.04 21.72
CA PHE A 44 -6.11 1.67 22.24
C PHE A 44 -7.34 1.30 21.40
N TYR A 45 -7.23 1.36 20.07
CA TYR A 45 -8.32 0.96 19.19
C TYR A 45 -8.68 -0.53 19.36
N PHE A 46 -7.69 -1.41 19.43
CA PHE A 46 -7.92 -2.83 19.64
C PHE A 46 -8.58 -3.12 21.00
N GLN A 47 -8.19 -2.41 22.06
CA GLN A 47 -8.84 -2.50 23.36
C GLN A 47 -10.33 -2.16 23.26
N MET A 48 -10.67 -1.07 22.56
CA MET A 48 -12.08 -0.69 22.34
C MET A 48 -12.83 -1.73 21.50
N LEU A 49 -12.16 -2.33 20.52
CA LEU A 49 -12.79 -3.26 19.58
C LEU A 49 -13.05 -4.66 20.15
N VAL A 50 -12.08 -5.23 20.87
CA VAL A 50 -12.15 -6.63 21.33
C VAL A 50 -12.38 -6.70 22.83
N ILE A 51 -11.62 -5.95 23.62
CA ILE A 51 -11.62 -6.11 25.08
C ILE A 51 -12.88 -5.51 25.68
N SER A 52 -13.34 -4.36 25.18
CA SER A 52 -14.53 -3.67 25.65
C SER A 52 -15.81 -4.54 25.53
N PRO A 53 -16.13 -5.16 24.37
CA PRO A 53 -17.28 -6.05 24.28
C PRO A 53 -17.08 -7.42 24.93
N LEU A 54 -15.86 -8.00 24.90
CA LEU A 54 -15.61 -9.37 25.38
C LEU A 54 -15.51 -9.49 26.91
N ARG A 55 -14.91 -8.49 27.58
CA ARG A 55 -14.47 -8.63 28.98
C ARG A 55 -15.43 -8.03 29.99
N VAL A 56 -16.20 -7.02 29.61
CA VAL A 56 -16.79 -6.10 30.59
C VAL A 56 -18.29 -6.32 30.71
N ALA A 57 -18.70 -6.91 31.84
CA ALA A 57 -20.10 -6.85 32.29
C ALA A 57 -20.56 -5.38 32.35
N ILE A 58 -21.84 -5.14 32.05
CA ILE A 58 -22.44 -3.82 31.75
C ILE A 58 -22.07 -2.74 32.80
N PHE A 59 -21.76 -3.12 34.03
CA PHE A 59 -21.58 -2.24 35.19
C PHE A 59 -20.14 -1.84 35.55
N GLN A 60 -19.10 -2.30 34.84
CA GLN A 60 -17.71 -1.95 35.17
C GLN A 60 -17.02 -1.13 34.07
N SER A 61 -16.12 -0.24 34.46
CA SER A 61 -15.25 0.51 33.56
C SER A 61 -13.97 -0.28 33.26
N PRO A 62 -13.51 -0.38 32.00
CA PRO A 62 -12.24 -1.03 31.69
C PRO A 62 -11.08 -0.31 32.40
N LEU A 63 -10.30 -1.05 33.20
CA LEU A 63 -9.06 -0.51 33.77
C LEU A 63 -8.05 -0.24 32.64
N PHE A 64 -7.61 1.02 32.55
CA PHE A 64 -6.64 1.46 31.55
C PHE A 64 -5.22 1.31 32.09
N PHE A 65 -4.43 0.45 31.45
CA PHE A 65 -3.02 0.25 31.78
C PHE A 65 -2.17 0.66 30.56
N PRO A 66 -1.63 1.89 30.52
CA PRO A 66 -0.98 2.46 29.33
C PRO A 66 0.13 1.57 28.76
N TRP A 67 0.92 0.96 29.64
CA TRP A 67 2.01 0.07 29.25
C TRP A 67 1.54 -1.20 28.53
N LYS A 68 0.46 -1.80 29.03
CA LYS A 68 -0.14 -3.01 28.44
C LYS A 68 -0.70 -2.72 27.04
N GLU A 69 -1.42 -1.61 26.91
CA GLU A 69 -2.04 -1.23 25.64
C GLU A 69 -0.99 -0.86 24.59
N TRP A 70 0.08 -0.19 25.01
CA TRP A 70 1.23 0.05 24.14
C TRP A 70 1.86 -1.25 23.65
N ALA A 71 2.18 -2.19 24.54
CA ALA A 71 2.80 -3.47 24.16
C ALA A 71 1.92 -4.26 23.18
N MET A 72 0.61 -4.30 23.43
CA MET A 72 -0.36 -4.93 22.53
C MET A 72 -0.36 -4.24 21.16
N GLY A 73 -0.33 -2.91 21.15
CA GLY A 73 -0.19 -2.10 19.95
C GLY A 73 1.07 -2.40 19.14
N VAL A 74 2.23 -2.58 19.81
CA VAL A 74 3.50 -2.92 19.15
C VAL A 74 3.41 -4.27 18.45
N VAL A 75 2.78 -5.27 19.09
CA VAL A 75 2.58 -6.59 18.49
C VAL A 75 1.72 -6.49 17.23
N HIS A 76 0.59 -5.77 17.29
CA HIS A 76 -0.28 -5.60 16.13
C HIS A 76 0.38 -4.77 15.03
N PHE A 77 1.10 -3.71 15.37
CA PHE A 77 1.85 -2.92 14.41
C PHE A 77 2.88 -3.79 13.69
N LYS A 78 3.59 -4.67 14.40
CA LYS A 78 4.51 -5.64 13.79
C LYS A 78 3.82 -6.59 12.80
N ILE A 79 2.63 -7.09 13.15
CA ILE A 79 1.84 -7.97 12.24
C ILE A 79 1.41 -7.20 10.99
N ILE A 80 0.96 -5.94 11.16
CA ILE A 80 0.58 -5.07 10.04
C ILE A 80 1.79 -4.79 9.16
N CYS A 81 2.94 -4.43 9.72
CA CYS A 81 4.17 -4.22 8.96
C CYS A 81 4.58 -5.47 8.17
N ALA A 82 4.50 -6.66 8.79
CA ALA A 82 4.80 -7.91 8.10
C ALA A 82 3.81 -8.15 6.93
N SER A 83 2.53 -7.90 7.14
CA SER A 83 1.50 -7.98 6.10
C SER A 83 1.72 -6.93 4.99
N VAL A 84 2.22 -5.75 5.35
CA VAL A 84 2.58 -4.69 4.40
C VAL A 84 3.68 -5.12 3.46
N LEU A 85 4.76 -5.68 4.01
CA LEU A 85 5.92 -6.11 3.26
C LEU A 85 5.65 -7.37 2.41
N MET A 86 4.79 -8.27 2.89
CA MET A 86 4.37 -9.47 2.14
C MET A 86 3.27 -9.18 1.10
N GLY A 87 2.66 -8.01 1.16
CA GLY A 87 1.57 -7.60 0.28
C GLY A 87 2.01 -7.28 -1.16
N PRO A 88 1.02 -7.07 -2.06
CA PRO A 88 1.27 -6.59 -3.42
C PRO A 88 1.87 -5.17 -3.39
N ASP A 89 2.32 -4.63 -4.53
CA ASP A 89 2.89 -3.28 -4.56
C ASP A 89 1.80 -2.20 -4.33
N TRP A 90 1.95 -1.46 -3.24
CA TRP A 90 1.04 -0.48 -2.69
C TRP A 90 1.85 0.69 -2.15
N TRP A 91 1.23 1.88 -2.13
CA TRP A 91 1.88 3.12 -1.70
C TRP A 91 2.54 2.99 -0.31
N LEU A 92 1.93 2.23 0.60
CA LEU A 92 2.42 2.05 1.95
C LEU A 92 3.68 1.17 2.00
N LYS A 93 3.74 0.08 1.23
CA LYS A 93 4.96 -0.74 1.11
C LYS A 93 6.08 0.04 0.45
N THR A 94 5.79 0.77 -0.62
CA THR A 94 6.81 1.61 -1.28
C THR A 94 7.36 2.65 -0.30
N ALA A 95 6.52 3.28 0.52
CA ALA A 95 6.98 4.20 1.57
C ALA A 95 7.86 3.49 2.63
N PHE A 96 7.49 2.29 3.06
CA PHE A 96 8.29 1.49 4.00
C PHE A 96 9.64 1.05 3.41
N GLU A 97 9.65 0.59 2.16
CA GLU A 97 10.85 0.16 1.44
C GLU A 97 11.79 1.33 1.19
N GLN A 98 11.25 2.51 0.85
CA GLN A 98 12.03 3.73 0.69
C GLN A 98 12.69 4.16 2.00
N ILE A 99 11.95 4.11 3.12
CA ILE A 99 12.50 4.37 4.47
C ILE A 99 13.62 3.38 4.82
N TYR A 100 13.47 2.10 4.43
CA TYR A 100 14.49 1.09 4.65
C TYR A 100 15.72 1.31 3.76
N ALA A 101 15.53 1.71 2.50
CA ALA A 101 16.60 1.96 1.53
C ALA A 101 17.40 3.23 1.81
N ASP A 102 16.75 4.32 2.24
CA ASP A 102 17.41 5.58 2.59
C ASP A 102 18.32 5.47 3.82
N GLY A 103 18.10 4.43 4.64
CA GLY A 103 18.87 4.14 5.84
C GLY A 103 18.78 5.24 6.90
N ILE A 104 19.54 5.07 7.98
CA ILE A 104 19.51 5.97 9.15
C ILE A 104 20.25 7.30 8.84
N TRP A 105 21.19 7.28 7.88
CA TRP A 105 22.12 8.37 7.64
C TRP A 105 21.57 9.46 6.71
N ASN A 106 20.72 9.12 5.73
CA ASN A 106 20.20 10.08 4.75
C ASN A 106 18.69 10.31 4.88
N PHE A 107 18.14 10.05 6.07
CA PHE A 107 16.72 10.00 6.31
C PHE A 107 16.02 11.37 6.17
N GLN A 108 15.11 11.47 5.21
CA GLN A 108 14.27 12.67 5.04
C GLN A 108 13.04 12.60 5.95
N LEU A 109 13.12 13.26 7.12
CA LEU A 109 12.02 13.30 8.09
C LEU A 109 10.69 13.75 7.48
N LYS A 110 10.72 14.79 6.64
CA LYS A 110 9.52 15.33 6.00
C LYS A 110 8.78 14.26 5.20
N GLU A 111 9.52 13.41 4.52
CA GLU A 111 8.96 12.37 3.67
C GLU A 111 8.29 11.27 4.49
N LEU A 112 8.90 10.82 5.59
CA LEU A 112 8.23 9.88 6.51
C LEU A 112 6.97 10.46 7.12
N TYR A 113 6.96 11.74 7.49
CA TYR A 113 5.78 12.33 8.11
C TYR A 113 4.64 12.45 7.11
N ILE A 114 4.90 12.98 5.92
CA ILE A 114 3.88 13.19 4.89
C ILE A 114 3.40 11.87 4.30
N ASN A 115 4.32 10.96 3.97
CA ASN A 115 3.98 9.74 3.25
C ASN A 115 3.50 8.62 4.18
N MET A 116 3.83 8.64 5.48
CA MET A 116 3.53 7.52 6.38
C MET A 116 2.85 7.93 7.68
N VAL A 117 3.46 8.79 8.50
CA VAL A 117 2.95 9.07 9.86
C VAL A 117 1.61 9.79 9.84
N ILE A 118 1.47 10.85 9.04
CA ILE A 118 0.23 11.63 8.92
C ILE A 118 -0.91 10.78 8.35
N PRO A 119 -0.78 10.07 7.22
CA PRO A 119 -1.89 9.28 6.68
C PRO A 119 -2.30 8.14 7.61
N ILE A 120 -1.35 7.42 8.23
CA ILE A 120 -1.66 6.34 9.19
C ILE A 120 -2.29 6.93 10.45
N GLY A 121 -1.74 8.02 10.98
CA GLY A 121 -2.25 8.70 12.17
C GLY A 121 -3.67 9.22 11.95
N ASN A 122 -3.95 9.83 10.81
CA ASN A 122 -5.29 10.28 10.43
C ASN A 122 -6.26 9.10 10.27
N ALA A 123 -5.84 8.02 9.62
CA ALA A 123 -6.66 6.83 9.46
C ALA A 123 -7.02 6.20 10.81
N LEU A 124 -6.05 6.04 11.72
CA LEU A 124 -6.28 5.54 13.08
C LEU A 124 -7.15 6.49 13.90
N SER A 125 -6.90 7.80 13.83
CA SER A 125 -7.71 8.82 14.50
C SER A 125 -9.16 8.75 14.06
N PHE A 126 -9.39 8.66 12.74
CA PHE A 126 -10.72 8.50 12.18
C PHE A 126 -11.38 7.21 12.65
N LEU A 127 -10.65 6.10 12.66
CA LEU A 127 -11.16 4.80 13.08
C LEU A 127 -11.56 4.77 14.57
N ILE A 128 -10.85 5.51 15.42
CA ILE A 128 -11.18 5.66 16.84
C ILE A 128 -12.36 6.62 17.05
N ALA A 129 -12.37 7.76 16.35
CA ALA A 129 -13.35 8.83 16.57
C ALA A 129 -14.72 8.53 15.91
N PHE A 130 -14.71 7.99 14.69
CA PHE A 130 -15.92 7.85 13.88
C PHE A 130 -16.99 6.95 14.52
N PRO A 131 -16.68 5.76 15.06
CA PRO A 131 -17.68 4.92 15.74
C PRO A 131 -18.31 5.62 16.95
N TYR A 132 -17.51 6.39 17.69
CA TYR A 132 -18.00 7.13 18.86
C TYR A 132 -18.98 8.24 18.45
N VAL A 133 -18.60 9.06 17.48
CA VAL A 133 -19.42 10.16 16.98
C VAL A 133 -20.70 9.62 16.35
N ALA A 134 -20.60 8.58 15.53
CA ALA A 134 -21.76 7.93 14.91
C ALA A 134 -22.73 7.38 15.97
N SER A 135 -22.22 6.75 17.01
CA SER A 135 -23.05 6.24 18.12
C SER A 135 -23.78 7.37 18.84
N LYS A 136 -23.08 8.47 19.15
CA LYS A 136 -23.69 9.64 19.79
C LYS A 136 -24.71 10.33 18.91
N PHE A 137 -24.47 10.36 17.60
CA PHE A 137 -25.44 10.87 16.63
C PHE A 137 -26.72 10.02 16.62
N ILE A 138 -26.61 8.69 16.61
CA ILE A 138 -27.77 7.78 16.67
C ILE A 138 -28.56 7.97 17.97
N MET A 139 -27.88 8.17 19.11
CA MET A 139 -28.52 8.43 20.40
C MET A 139 -29.32 9.75 20.45
N LEU A 140 -29.03 10.70 19.56
CA LEU A 140 -29.83 11.93 19.49
C LEU A 140 -31.25 11.64 18.95
N PHE A 141 -31.39 10.61 18.13
CA PHE A 141 -32.68 10.20 17.53
C PHE A 141 -33.39 9.11 18.32
N VAL A 142 -32.67 8.37 19.15
CA VAL A 142 -33.20 7.25 19.93
C VAL A 142 -33.03 7.60 21.41
N GLU A 143 -34.14 7.79 22.12
CA GLU A 143 -34.16 7.93 23.58
C GLU A 143 -33.74 6.60 24.23
N ALA A 144 -32.43 6.41 24.32
CA ALA A 144 -31.83 5.22 24.89
C ALA A 144 -31.51 5.46 26.37
N ASP A 145 -31.96 4.55 27.23
CA ASP A 145 -31.52 4.50 28.62
C ASP A 145 -30.00 4.35 28.74
N ARG A 146 -29.44 4.75 29.89
CA ARG A 146 -27.99 4.82 30.13
C ARG A 146 -27.28 3.49 29.88
N GLU A 147 -27.93 2.37 30.17
CA GLU A 147 -27.39 1.03 29.92
C GLU A 147 -27.30 0.73 28.42
N ASN A 148 -28.36 1.02 27.67
CA ASN A 148 -28.41 0.85 26.22
C ASN A 148 -27.40 1.74 25.51
N GLN A 149 -27.12 2.95 26.02
CA GLN A 149 -26.10 3.82 25.46
C GLN A 149 -24.70 3.20 25.52
N VAL A 150 -24.34 2.55 26.63
CA VAL A 150 -23.03 1.89 26.78
C VAL A 150 -22.92 0.72 25.81
N ILE A 151 -23.98 -0.07 25.67
CA ILE A 151 -24.03 -1.19 24.72
C ILE A 151 -23.84 -0.69 23.28
N ILE A 152 -24.59 0.34 22.88
CA ILE A 152 -24.51 0.91 21.52
C ILE A 152 -23.07 1.35 21.21
N ILE A 153 -22.40 2.08 22.11
CA ILE A 153 -21.02 2.54 21.89
C ILE A 153 -20.06 1.35 21.74
N ARG A 154 -20.16 0.33 22.61
CA ARG A 154 -19.24 -0.81 22.61
C ARG A 154 -19.35 -1.66 21.34
N TYR A 155 -20.57 -1.94 20.88
CA TYR A 155 -20.79 -2.75 19.68
C TYR A 155 -20.61 -1.97 18.37
N SER A 156 -20.64 -0.63 18.43
CA SER A 156 -20.38 0.23 17.26
C SER A 156 -18.98 0.01 16.68
N TYR A 157 -17.94 -0.07 17.53
CA TYR A 157 -16.56 -0.28 17.08
C TYR A 157 -16.37 -1.54 16.21
N PRO A 158 -16.74 -2.75 16.67
CA PRO A 158 -16.64 -3.95 15.83
C PRO A 158 -17.58 -3.91 14.62
N PHE A 159 -18.77 -3.29 14.73
CA PHE A 159 -19.69 -3.15 13.60
C PHE A 159 -19.10 -2.33 12.45
N PHE A 160 -18.51 -1.17 12.75
CA PHE A 160 -17.88 -0.33 11.73
C PHE A 160 -16.66 -1.00 11.10
N LEU A 161 -15.81 -1.68 11.88
CA LEU A 161 -14.71 -2.44 11.31
C LEU A 161 -15.22 -3.56 10.39
N GLY A 162 -16.22 -4.32 10.83
CA GLY A 162 -16.84 -5.38 10.05
C GLY A 162 -17.43 -4.86 8.73
N SER A 163 -18.12 -3.72 8.78
CA SER A 163 -18.65 -3.05 7.59
C SER A 163 -17.55 -2.67 6.59
N ILE A 164 -16.45 -2.07 7.06
CA ILE A 164 -15.29 -1.72 6.22
C ILE A 164 -14.70 -2.99 5.58
N CYS A 165 -14.52 -4.07 6.35
CA CYS A 165 -14.01 -5.34 5.84
C CYS A 165 -14.92 -5.95 4.76
N ILE A 166 -16.24 -5.92 4.96
CA ILE A 166 -17.22 -6.42 3.98
C ILE A 166 -17.14 -5.61 2.70
N VAL A 167 -17.15 -4.27 2.78
CA VAL A 167 -17.05 -3.39 1.60
C VAL A 167 -15.74 -3.63 0.85
N ALA A 168 -14.62 -3.73 1.57
CA ALA A 168 -13.32 -4.02 0.96
C ALA A 168 -13.31 -5.39 0.26
N PHE A 169 -13.90 -6.41 0.89
CA PHE A 169 -14.04 -7.73 0.30
C PHE A 169 -14.89 -7.70 -0.98
N LEU A 170 -16.04 -7.02 -0.96
CA LEU A 170 -16.91 -6.88 -2.14
C LEU A 170 -16.21 -6.18 -3.31
N ILE A 171 -15.47 -5.10 -3.04
CA ILE A 171 -14.68 -4.39 -4.07
C ILE A 171 -13.62 -5.32 -4.66
N TRP A 172 -12.92 -6.08 -3.81
CA TRP A 172 -11.92 -7.03 -4.26
C TRP A 172 -12.54 -8.15 -5.12
N GLN A 173 -13.67 -8.70 -4.71
CA GLN A 173 -14.43 -9.69 -5.47
C GLN A 173 -14.84 -9.13 -6.84
N TRP A 174 -15.41 -7.92 -6.90
CA TRP A 174 -15.78 -7.29 -8.16
C TRP A 174 -14.59 -7.06 -9.10
N LYS A 175 -13.43 -6.65 -8.57
CA LYS A 175 -12.22 -6.52 -9.39
C LYS A 175 -11.79 -7.85 -9.98
N LYS A 176 -11.79 -8.92 -9.17
CA LYS A 176 -11.46 -10.28 -9.64
C LYS A 176 -12.44 -10.79 -10.69
N LEU A 177 -13.74 -10.60 -10.46
CA LEU A 177 -14.78 -10.97 -11.43
C LEU A 177 -14.65 -10.20 -12.74
N LYS A 178 -14.40 -8.89 -12.69
CA LYS A 178 -14.15 -8.08 -13.91
C LYS A 178 -12.92 -8.56 -14.68
N MET A 179 -11.83 -8.86 -13.99
CA MET A 179 -10.62 -9.40 -14.64
C MET A 179 -10.89 -10.75 -15.31
N LEU A 180 -11.62 -11.65 -14.65
CA LEU A 180 -12.00 -12.94 -15.21
C LEU A 180 -12.95 -12.79 -16.41
N ALA A 181 -13.97 -11.93 -16.30
CA ALA A 181 -14.91 -11.65 -17.38
C ALA A 181 -14.19 -11.07 -18.60
N GLN A 182 -13.22 -10.18 -18.39
CA GLN A 182 -12.41 -9.61 -19.46
C GLN A 182 -11.50 -10.64 -20.11
N LYS A 183 -10.91 -11.55 -19.31
CA LYS A 183 -10.12 -12.67 -19.83
C LYS A 183 -10.96 -13.58 -20.72
N ILE A 184 -12.12 -14.03 -20.25
CA ILE A 184 -13.05 -14.88 -21.02
C ILE A 184 -13.47 -14.18 -22.33
N ARG A 185 -13.75 -12.88 -22.27
CA ARG A 185 -14.11 -12.11 -23.46
C ARG A 185 -12.94 -12.03 -24.46
N ASN A 186 -11.75 -11.71 -24.00
CA ASN A 186 -10.57 -11.65 -24.87
C ASN A 186 -10.27 -13.01 -25.51
N ASP A 187 -10.42 -14.11 -24.77
CA ASP A 187 -10.24 -15.47 -25.27
C ASP A 187 -11.31 -15.82 -26.32
N LYS A 188 -12.57 -15.43 -26.11
CA LYS A 188 -13.68 -15.70 -27.06
C LYS A 188 -13.59 -14.89 -28.35
N TYR A 189 -13.15 -13.64 -28.27
CA TYR A 189 -13.07 -12.73 -29.44
C TYR A 189 -11.67 -12.64 -30.04
N LEU A 190 -10.70 -13.45 -29.55
CA LEU A 190 -9.32 -13.47 -30.05
C LEU A 190 -8.70 -12.07 -30.15
N ILE A 191 -9.09 -11.17 -29.24
CA ILE A 191 -8.66 -9.77 -29.26
C ILE A 191 -7.19 -9.74 -28.84
N GLY A 192 -6.29 -9.47 -29.79
CA GLY A 192 -4.84 -9.41 -29.57
C GLY A 192 -4.05 -10.59 -30.11
N THR A 193 -4.70 -11.65 -30.59
CA THR A 193 -4.03 -12.70 -31.39
C THR A 193 -4.02 -12.29 -32.86
N GLN A 194 -2.83 -12.09 -33.44
CA GLN A 194 -2.72 -11.93 -34.89
C GLN A 194 -3.17 -13.22 -35.57
N LEU A 195 -4.11 -13.09 -36.51
CA LEU A 195 -4.51 -14.19 -37.40
C LEU A 195 -3.32 -14.53 -38.31
N VAL A 196 -2.56 -15.55 -37.92
CA VAL A 196 -1.32 -15.99 -38.60
C VAL A 196 -1.56 -16.42 -40.06
N ASN A 197 -2.82 -16.58 -40.47
CA ASN A 197 -3.18 -16.97 -41.84
C ASN A 197 -3.11 -15.85 -42.88
N PHE A 198 -3.10 -14.56 -42.51
CA PHE A 198 -3.10 -13.47 -43.52
C PHE A 198 -1.72 -13.21 -44.14
N TYR A 199 -0.63 -13.61 -43.49
CA TYR A 199 0.71 -13.41 -44.02
C TYR A 199 1.12 -14.51 -45.01
N ARG A 200 0.67 -15.75 -44.82
CA ARG A 200 1.10 -16.85 -45.69
C ARG A 200 0.54 -16.73 -47.12
N ASP A 201 -0.73 -16.33 -47.27
CA ASP A 201 -1.34 -16.12 -48.59
C ASP A 201 -0.74 -14.90 -49.31
N ASN A 202 -0.55 -13.77 -48.63
CA ASN A 202 0.02 -12.58 -49.26
C ASN A 202 1.49 -12.77 -49.68
N THR A 203 2.26 -13.55 -48.93
CA THR A 203 3.65 -13.87 -49.28
C THR A 203 3.70 -14.90 -50.42
N ALA A 204 2.82 -15.91 -50.41
CA ALA A 204 2.68 -16.85 -51.52
C ALA A 204 2.27 -16.14 -52.82
N ILE A 205 1.27 -15.27 -52.77
CA ILE A 205 0.79 -14.48 -53.93
C ILE A 205 1.90 -13.55 -54.46
N LYS A 206 2.67 -12.88 -53.57
CA LYS A 206 3.81 -12.05 -54.00
C LYS A 206 4.91 -12.86 -54.68
N THR A 207 5.26 -14.03 -54.16
CA THR A 207 6.31 -14.88 -54.75
C THR A 207 5.89 -15.39 -56.13
N THR A 208 4.63 -15.81 -56.29
CA THR A 208 4.08 -16.24 -57.58
C THR A 208 4.10 -15.11 -58.62
N ASN A 209 3.75 -13.89 -58.22
CA ASN A 209 3.73 -12.73 -59.14
C ASN A 209 5.15 -12.30 -59.56
N LEU A 210 6.15 -12.40 -58.67
CA LEU A 210 7.55 -12.09 -58.98
C LEU A 210 8.19 -13.14 -59.89
N GLN A 211 7.83 -14.41 -59.73
CA GLN A 211 8.27 -15.47 -60.64
C GLN A 211 7.66 -15.28 -62.04
N ALA A 212 6.38 -14.94 -62.13
CA ALA A 212 5.72 -14.67 -63.41
C ALA A 212 6.35 -13.46 -64.14
N SER A 213 6.69 -12.37 -63.43
CA SER A 213 7.33 -11.21 -64.06
C SER A 213 8.73 -11.51 -64.59
N ASN A 214 9.52 -12.30 -63.86
CA ASN A 214 10.88 -12.63 -64.27
C ASN A 214 10.91 -13.53 -65.51
N ILE A 215 9.98 -14.48 -65.61
CA ILE A 215 9.85 -15.36 -66.79
C ILE A 215 9.48 -14.52 -68.02
N ILE A 216 8.56 -13.55 -67.89
CA ILE A 216 8.18 -12.66 -68.99
C ILE A 216 9.37 -11.81 -69.46
N ASP A 217 10.20 -11.33 -68.53
CA ASP A 217 11.37 -10.51 -68.86
C ASP A 217 12.49 -11.31 -69.53
N GLU A 218 12.72 -12.56 -69.11
CA GLU A 218 13.63 -13.49 -69.81
C GLU A 218 13.13 -13.82 -71.22
N THR A 219 11.84 -14.12 -71.36
CA THR A 219 11.24 -14.44 -72.68
C THR A 219 11.38 -13.25 -73.64
N LYS A 220 11.19 -12.03 -73.14
CA LYS A 220 11.36 -10.79 -73.93
C LYS A 220 12.81 -10.52 -74.29
N LYS A 221 13.76 -10.88 -73.42
CA LYS A 221 15.19 -10.76 -73.68
C LYS A 221 15.64 -11.73 -74.77
N ASP A 222 15.13 -12.96 -74.74
CA ASP A 222 15.41 -13.98 -75.76
C ASP A 222 14.82 -13.59 -77.14
N GLU A 223 13.62 -13.01 -77.16
CA GLU A 223 13.05 -12.43 -78.39
C GLU A 223 13.88 -11.27 -78.96
N MET A 224 14.50 -10.43 -78.11
CA MET A 224 15.35 -9.34 -78.57
C MET A 224 16.70 -9.82 -79.11
N ILE A 225 17.28 -10.88 -78.52
CA ILE A 225 18.53 -11.48 -79.00
C ILE A 225 18.32 -12.13 -80.38
N ASN A 226 17.15 -12.73 -80.62
CA ASN A 226 16.85 -13.41 -81.89
C ASN A 226 16.44 -12.45 -83.02
N ARG A 227 16.43 -11.13 -82.78
CA ARG A 227 16.11 -10.08 -83.77
C ARG A 227 17.34 -9.27 -84.23
N ILE A 228 18.55 -9.66 -83.81
CA ILE A 228 19.85 -9.12 -84.27
C ILE A 228 20.50 -10.17 -85.18
#